data_AF-A0A9P3ISQ2-F1
#
_entry.id   AF-A0A9P3ISQ2-F1
#
_cell.length_a   1.000
_cell.length_b   1.000
_cell.length_c   1.000
_cell.angle_alpha   90.00
_cell.angle_beta   90.00
_cell.angle_gamma   90.00
#
_symmetry.space_group_name_H-M   'P 1'
#
loop_
_entity.id
_entity.type
_entity.pdbx_description
1 polymer ?
#
loop_
_entity_poly.entity_id
_entity_poly.type
_entity_poly.pdbx_seq_one_letter_code
_entity_poly.pdbx_strand_id
1 'polypeptide(L)'
;MQLASTSTLGLNCQAGFERPGIITVLASILDRVVAVSEQAPPRLCGKTGQQLTVFHGLRAPGISIAKYLDRIFKYANCSPSCFVIAYIYIDRLIKSQPDMVITSLNVHRLLATSVMIAAKFLDDEYYNNAYYAKVGGVATSEMNRLELEFLFRIKFRLNVTTEEFMEYCKLLENELWTLCQAPQEMQYVMATMAAQEVQIQQYAYGDYVNAAAMNKVLTSSGDAVQTPEQRAELRRYASPQDICLVAAS
;
A
#
# COMPACT_ATOMS: atom_id res chain seq x y z
N MET A 1 -22.42 -30.56 -0.89
CA MET A 1 -21.19 -29.79 -0.56
C MET A 1 -21.61 -28.32 -0.63
N GLN A 2 -21.97 -27.73 0.51
CA GLN A 2 -22.51 -26.37 0.61
C GLN A 2 -21.43 -25.34 0.28
N LEU A 3 -21.75 -24.39 -0.59
CA LEU A 3 -20.92 -23.23 -0.91
C LEU A 3 -20.87 -22.31 0.32
N ALA A 4 -19.89 -22.52 1.20
CA ALA A 4 -19.46 -21.52 2.16
C ALA A 4 -18.54 -20.52 1.42
N SER A 5 -19.14 -19.66 0.59
CA SER A 5 -18.46 -18.51 0.02
C SER A 5 -18.33 -17.43 1.10
N THR A 6 -17.30 -17.54 1.94
CA THR A 6 -16.84 -16.40 2.74
C THR A 6 -16.35 -15.33 1.77
N SER A 7 -17.09 -14.22 1.63
CA SER A 7 -16.65 -13.13 0.77
C SER A 7 -15.29 -12.65 1.25
N THR A 8 -14.29 -12.63 0.37
CA THR A 8 -12.90 -12.23 0.68
C THR A 8 -12.84 -10.79 1.22
N LEU A 9 -13.86 -9.98 0.91
CA LEU A 9 -14.05 -8.63 1.46
C LEU A 9 -14.43 -8.60 2.95
N GLY A 10 -14.88 -9.72 3.53
CA GLY A 10 -15.34 -9.78 4.92
C GLY A 10 -16.70 -9.12 5.12
N LEU A 11 -17.62 -9.22 4.15
CA LEU A 11 -18.93 -8.56 4.26
C LEU A 11 -19.86 -9.20 5.29
N ASN A 12 -19.61 -10.45 5.66
CA ASN A 12 -20.40 -11.22 6.63
C ASN A 12 -19.83 -11.20 8.06
N CYS A 13 -18.81 -10.37 8.33
CA CYS A 13 -18.18 -10.30 9.65
C CYS A 13 -19.11 -9.64 10.67
N GLN A 14 -19.84 -10.44 11.46
CA GLN A 14 -20.47 -9.97 12.70
C GLN A 14 -19.42 -9.84 13.79
N ALA A 15 -19.23 -8.62 14.31
CA ALA A 15 -18.61 -8.24 15.59
C ALA A 15 -17.52 -9.18 16.18
N GLY A 16 -16.62 -9.68 15.32
CA GLY A 16 -15.53 -10.60 15.64
C GLY A 16 -14.22 -10.08 15.04
N PHE A 17 -13.13 -10.30 15.77
CA PHE A 17 -11.90 -9.50 15.85
C PHE A 17 -10.98 -9.40 14.60
N GLU A 18 -11.46 -9.62 13.39
CA GLU A 18 -10.65 -9.51 12.17
C GLU A 18 -11.00 -8.25 11.37
N ARG A 19 -9.97 -7.48 11.00
CA ARG A 19 -10.12 -6.29 10.14
C ARG A 19 -10.66 -6.75 8.77
N PRO A 20 -11.86 -6.29 8.35
CA PRO A 20 -12.44 -6.74 7.08
C PRO A 20 -11.54 -6.39 5.89
N GLY A 21 -11.46 -7.28 4.91
CA GLY A 21 -10.70 -7.06 3.67
C GLY A 21 -11.08 -5.75 2.97
N ILE A 22 -12.37 -5.38 3.03
CA ILE A 22 -12.89 -4.11 2.50
C ILE A 22 -12.18 -2.88 3.09
N ILE A 23 -11.86 -2.88 4.39
CA ILE A 23 -11.17 -1.76 5.04
C ILE A 23 -9.72 -1.65 4.56
N THR A 24 -9.07 -2.78 4.32
CA THR A 24 -7.68 -2.85 3.83
C THR A 24 -7.56 -2.38 2.38
N VAL A 25 -8.46 -2.84 1.50
CA VAL A 25 -8.43 -2.45 0.09
C VAL A 25 -8.82 -0.99 -0.10
N LEU A 26 -9.85 -0.49 0.59
CA LEU A 26 -10.25 0.92 0.49
C LEU A 26 -9.15 1.87 0.96
N ALA A 27 -8.47 1.55 2.06
CA ALA A 27 -7.34 2.34 2.54
C ALA A 27 -6.25 2.42 1.46
N SER A 28 -5.88 1.27 0.90
CA SER A 28 -4.83 1.17 -0.13
C SER A 28 -5.19 1.94 -1.40
N ILE A 29 -6.43 1.80 -1.89
CA ILE A 29 -6.91 2.53 -3.08
C ILE A 29 -6.84 4.03 -2.84
N LEU A 30 -7.38 4.51 -1.71
CA LEU A 30 -7.45 5.94 -1.42
C LEU A 30 -6.06 6.54 -1.14
N ASP A 31 -5.17 5.82 -0.47
CA ASP A 31 -3.78 6.26 -0.28
C ASP A 31 -3.08 6.41 -1.65
N ARG A 32 -3.26 5.47 -2.58
CA ARG A 32 -2.72 5.59 -3.95
C ARG A 32 -3.33 6.78 -4.71
N VAL A 33 -4.64 6.97 -4.63
CA VAL A 33 -5.33 8.10 -5.28
C VAL A 33 -4.81 9.44 -4.77
N VAL A 34 -4.62 9.58 -3.45
CA VAL A 34 -4.05 10.79 -2.84
C VAL A 34 -2.61 10.99 -3.30
N ALA A 35 -1.78 9.95 -3.26
CA ALA A 35 -0.37 10.04 -3.68
C ALA A 35 -0.23 10.47 -5.15
N VAL A 36 -1.01 9.90 -6.06
CA VAL A 36 -1.01 10.26 -7.49
C VAL A 36 -1.50 11.71 -7.68
N SER A 37 -2.52 12.12 -6.93
CA SER A 37 -3.10 13.45 -7.02
C SER A 37 -2.14 14.55 -6.55
N GLU A 38 -1.33 14.28 -5.53
CA GLU A 38 -0.35 15.23 -4.98
C GLU A 38 0.96 15.28 -5.78
N GLN A 39 1.30 14.21 -6.52
CA GLN A 39 2.47 14.17 -7.40
C GLN A 39 2.24 14.85 -8.76
N ALA A 40 0.99 15.06 -9.15
CA ALA A 40 0.68 15.77 -10.38
C ALA A 40 1.20 17.22 -10.29
N PRO A 41 1.99 17.71 -11.26
CA PRO A 41 2.41 19.11 -11.27
C PRO A 41 1.17 20.01 -11.22
N PRO A 42 1.24 21.18 -10.54
CA PRO A 42 0.12 22.12 -10.52
C PRO A 42 -0.26 22.37 -11.97
N ARG A 43 -1.47 21.95 -12.36
CA ARG A 43 -1.89 21.99 -13.76
C ARG A 43 -1.63 23.41 -14.25
N LEU A 44 -0.81 23.53 -15.30
CA LEU A 44 -0.53 24.77 -16.03
C LEU A 44 -1.83 25.23 -16.71
N CYS A 45 -2.78 25.69 -15.92
CA CYS A 45 -3.94 26.41 -16.38
C CYS A 45 -4.00 27.68 -15.55
N GLY A 46 -3.46 28.76 -16.13
CA GLY A 46 -3.63 30.10 -15.62
C GLY A 46 -5.10 30.50 -15.71
N LYS A 47 -5.90 30.06 -14.72
CA LYS A 47 -7.13 30.66 -14.19
C LYS A 47 -7.76 29.69 -13.18
N THR A 48 -8.02 30.22 -11.99
CA THR A 48 -8.79 29.69 -10.84
C THR A 48 -8.02 28.74 -9.91
N GLY A 49 -7.78 29.21 -8.67
CA GLY A 49 -7.27 28.36 -7.59
C GLY A 49 -8.19 27.17 -7.36
N GLN A 50 -7.63 26.07 -6.84
CA GLN A 50 -8.41 24.91 -6.39
C GLN A 50 -9.68 25.41 -5.69
N GLN A 51 -10.85 25.08 -6.25
CA GLN A 51 -12.11 25.50 -5.67
C GLN A 51 -12.25 24.76 -4.34
N LEU A 52 -11.89 25.43 -3.25
CA LEU A 52 -11.93 24.86 -1.91
C LEU A 52 -13.36 24.42 -1.61
N THR A 53 -13.54 23.10 -1.52
CA THR A 53 -14.82 22.51 -1.16
C THR A 53 -14.95 22.49 0.37
N VAL A 54 -16.16 22.33 0.88
CA VAL A 54 -16.39 22.17 2.34
C VAL A 54 -15.66 20.95 2.91
N PHE A 55 -15.31 19.99 2.05
CA PHE A 55 -14.56 18.79 2.43
C PHE A 55 -13.08 19.08 2.68
N HIS A 56 -12.53 20.23 2.28
CA HIS A 56 -11.13 20.57 2.52
C HIS A 56 -10.90 21.08 3.94
N GLY A 57 -10.08 20.36 4.70
CA GLY A 57 -9.53 20.81 5.98
C GLY A 57 -8.45 21.87 5.79
N LEU A 58 -8.21 22.66 6.85
CA LEU A 58 -7.11 23.63 6.88
C LEU A 58 -5.73 22.95 6.90
N ARG A 59 -5.67 21.73 7.43
CA ARG A 59 -4.45 20.91 7.54
C ARG A 59 -4.82 19.44 7.38
N ALA A 60 -3.94 18.67 6.75
CA ALA A 60 -4.07 17.23 6.65
C ALA A 60 -4.07 16.58 8.06
N PRO A 61 -5.01 15.68 8.38
CA PRO A 61 -5.01 14.96 9.64
C PRO A 61 -3.74 14.11 9.81
N GLY A 62 -3.19 14.04 11.02
CA GLY A 62 -2.02 13.21 11.33
C GLY A 62 -2.29 11.70 11.41
N ILE A 63 -3.55 11.29 11.30
CA ILE A 63 -3.96 9.88 11.26
C ILE A 63 -3.99 9.38 9.81
N SER A 64 -3.40 8.21 9.54
CA SER A 64 -3.46 7.62 8.20
C SER A 64 -4.88 7.21 7.81
N ILE A 65 -5.13 7.08 6.49
CA ILE A 65 -6.44 6.66 5.97
C ILE A 65 -6.83 5.29 6.54
N ALA A 66 -5.89 4.34 6.54
CA ALA A 66 -6.08 3.02 7.13
C ALA A 66 -6.54 3.06 8.59
N LYS A 67 -5.85 3.83 9.45
CA LYS A 67 -6.19 3.93 10.88
C LYS A 67 -7.50 4.67 11.11
N TYR A 68 -7.82 5.63 10.23
CA TYR A 68 -9.08 6.36 10.29
C TYR A 68 -10.27 5.48 9.90
N LEU A 69 -10.14 4.66 8.86
CA LEU A 69 -11.14 3.65 8.51
C LEU A 69 -11.32 2.60 9.62
N ASP A 70 -10.24 2.12 10.24
CA ASP A 70 -10.32 1.22 11.40
C ASP A 70 -11.13 1.85 12.54
N ARG A 71 -10.91 3.14 12.81
CA ARG A 71 -11.66 3.91 13.81
C ARG A 71 -13.14 4.00 13.45
N ILE A 72 -13.47 4.34 12.20
CA ILE A 72 -14.87 4.40 11.74
C ILE A 72 -15.52 3.03 11.90
N PHE A 73 -14.90 1.97 11.37
CA PHE A 73 -15.41 0.60 11.46
C PHE A 73 -15.68 0.18 12.91
N LYS A 74 -14.76 0.47 13.83
CA LYS A 74 -14.90 0.11 15.24
C LYS A 74 -16.04 0.83 15.97
N TYR A 75 -16.26 2.11 15.68
CA TYR A 75 -17.17 2.94 16.48
C TYR A 75 -18.49 3.30 15.78
N ALA A 76 -18.58 3.20 14.46
CA ALA A 76 -19.78 3.52 13.71
C ALA A 76 -20.90 2.48 13.84
N ASN A 77 -20.56 1.24 14.22
CA ASN A 77 -21.49 0.10 14.31
C ASN A 77 -22.34 -0.11 13.05
N CYS A 78 -21.79 0.19 11.87
CA CYS A 78 -22.46 0.00 10.59
C CYS A 78 -22.03 -1.31 9.92
N SER A 79 -22.87 -1.82 9.01
CA SER A 79 -22.56 -3.02 8.25
C SER A 79 -21.30 -2.85 7.39
N PRO A 80 -20.48 -3.90 7.17
CA PRO A 80 -19.34 -3.82 6.25
C PRO A 80 -19.73 -3.40 4.83
N SER A 81 -20.95 -3.73 4.39
CA SER A 81 -21.53 -3.29 3.12
C SER A 81 -21.61 -1.77 2.98
N CYS A 82 -21.77 -1.03 4.09
CA CYS A 82 -21.76 0.44 4.08
C CYS A 82 -20.45 1.00 3.53
N PHE A 83 -19.31 0.29 3.67
CA PHE A 83 -18.03 0.75 3.13
C PHE A 83 -17.94 0.61 1.61
N VAL A 84 -18.56 -0.43 1.05
CA VAL A 84 -18.69 -0.58 -0.41
C VAL A 84 -19.59 0.53 -0.96
N ILE A 85 -20.75 0.76 -0.34
CA ILE A 85 -21.68 1.83 -0.73
C ILE A 85 -21.03 3.22 -0.59
N ALA A 86 -20.27 3.45 0.49
CA ALA A 86 -19.53 4.68 0.69
C ALA A 86 -18.50 4.95 -0.42
N TYR A 87 -17.84 3.90 -0.93
CA TYR A 87 -16.94 4.00 -2.07
C TYR A 87 -17.69 4.35 -3.36
N ILE A 88 -18.84 3.72 -3.62
CA ILE A 88 -19.73 4.06 -4.75
C ILE A 88 -20.15 5.54 -4.67
N TYR A 89 -20.49 6.02 -3.47
CA TYR A 89 -20.88 7.41 -3.27
C TYR A 89 -19.73 8.39 -3.53
N ILE A 90 -18.50 8.05 -3.14
CA ILE A 90 -17.31 8.84 -3.46
C ILE A 90 -17.08 8.87 -4.97
N ASP A 91 -17.18 7.72 -5.66
CA ASP A 91 -17.04 7.66 -7.11
C ASP A 91 -18.10 8.51 -7.84
N ARG A 92 -19.37 8.42 -7.42
CA ARG A 92 -20.46 9.29 -7.93
C ARG A 92 -20.17 10.78 -7.71
N LEU A 93 -19.59 11.13 -6.56
CA LEU A 93 -19.24 12.51 -6.23
C LEU A 93 -18.16 13.05 -7.17
N ILE A 94 -17.08 12.28 -7.41
CA ILE A 94 -15.99 12.64 -8.33
C ILE A 94 -16.54 12.79 -9.75
N LYS A 95 -17.40 11.86 -10.21
CA LYS A 95 -18.03 11.93 -11.54
C LYS A 95 -18.94 13.15 -11.70
N SER A 96 -19.59 13.58 -10.62
CA SER A 96 -20.43 14.79 -10.61
C SER A 96 -19.60 16.09 -10.63
N GLN A 97 -18.34 16.04 -10.20
CA GLN A 97 -17.46 17.20 -10.04
C GLN A 97 -16.04 16.90 -10.51
N PRO A 98 -15.78 17.00 -11.83
CA PRO A 98 -14.48 16.67 -12.40
C PRO A 98 -13.34 17.57 -11.91
N ASP A 99 -13.66 18.78 -11.42
CA ASP A 99 -12.67 19.71 -10.86
C ASP A 99 -12.26 19.37 -9.41
N MET A 100 -12.99 18.47 -8.75
CA MET A 100 -12.69 18.06 -7.38
C MET A 100 -11.68 16.92 -7.38
N VAL A 101 -10.49 17.19 -6.85
CA VAL A 101 -9.42 16.21 -6.69
C VAL A 101 -9.40 15.67 -5.26
N ILE A 102 -9.25 14.36 -5.08
CA ILE A 102 -9.07 13.75 -3.75
C ILE A 102 -7.64 14.01 -3.28
N THR A 103 -7.49 14.59 -2.10
CA THR A 103 -6.20 14.96 -1.51
C THR A 103 -6.18 14.60 -0.02
N SER A 104 -5.00 14.65 0.61
CA SER A 104 -4.85 14.46 2.06
C SER A 104 -5.66 15.46 2.90
N LEU A 105 -6.08 16.58 2.31
CA LEU A 105 -6.89 17.61 2.99
C LEU A 105 -8.38 17.26 3.04
N ASN A 106 -8.88 16.40 2.16
CA ASN A 106 -10.32 16.15 2.02
C ASN A 106 -10.76 14.70 2.25
N VAL A 107 -9.86 13.73 2.07
CA VAL A 107 -10.21 12.30 2.06
C VAL A 107 -10.86 11.82 3.37
N HIS A 108 -10.40 12.28 4.54
CA HIS A 108 -10.98 11.88 5.83
C HIS A 108 -12.40 12.41 6.02
N ARG A 109 -12.67 13.65 5.59
CA ARG A 109 -14.02 14.24 5.67
C ARG A 109 -14.97 13.57 4.68
N LEU A 110 -14.49 13.27 3.47
CA LEU A 110 -15.25 12.52 2.47
C LEU A 110 -15.63 11.13 2.99
N LEU A 111 -14.66 10.38 3.54
CA LEU A 111 -14.88 9.05 4.09
C LEU A 111 -15.89 9.02 5.24
N ALA A 112 -15.75 9.89 6.23
CA ALA A 112 -16.70 9.91 7.35
C ALA A 112 -18.12 10.28 6.90
N THR A 113 -18.22 11.22 5.96
CA THR A 113 -19.53 11.65 5.44
C THR A 113 -20.17 10.56 4.59
N SER A 114 -19.42 9.92 3.68
CA SER A 114 -19.98 8.88 2.80
C SER A 114 -20.38 7.62 3.58
N VAL A 115 -19.60 7.19 4.57
CA VAL A 115 -19.96 6.05 5.44
C VAL A 115 -21.18 6.37 6.30
N MET A 116 -21.27 7.58 6.87
CA MET A 116 -22.45 8.00 7.64
C MET A 116 -23.72 7.98 6.77
N ILE A 117 -23.66 8.55 5.57
CA ILE A 117 -24.80 8.58 4.65
C ILE A 117 -25.20 7.16 4.24
N ALA A 118 -24.22 6.29 3.95
CA ALA A 118 -24.47 4.89 3.62
C ALA A 118 -25.17 4.17 4.78
N ALA A 119 -24.67 4.30 6.01
CA ALA A 119 -25.27 3.68 7.20
C ALA A 119 -26.70 4.15 7.43
N LYS A 120 -26.96 5.47 7.35
CA LYS A 120 -28.33 6.01 7.49
C LYS A 120 -29.31 5.54 6.42
N PHE A 121 -28.81 5.22 5.23
CA PHE A 121 -29.67 4.82 4.12
C PHE A 121 -29.88 3.30 4.05
N LEU A 122 -28.86 2.52 4.43
CA LEU A 122 -28.84 1.06 4.28
C LEU A 122 -29.19 0.30 5.55
N ASP A 123 -28.68 0.75 6.71
CA ASP A 123 -28.82 0.01 7.96
C ASP A 123 -30.09 0.45 8.71
N ASP A 124 -30.82 -0.52 9.29
CA ASP A 124 -32.01 -0.24 10.11
C ASP A 124 -31.65 0.46 11.43
N GLU A 125 -30.49 0.12 12.00
CA GLU A 125 -29.93 0.75 13.21
C GLU A 125 -28.78 1.68 12.83
N TYR A 126 -28.95 2.98 13.04
CA TYR A 126 -27.91 3.98 12.79
C TYR A 126 -27.89 5.06 13.88
N TYR A 127 -26.77 5.77 13.99
CA TYR A 127 -26.60 6.86 14.95
C TYR A 127 -26.89 8.24 14.36
N ASN A 128 -27.12 9.23 15.23
CA ASN A 128 -27.30 10.62 14.80
C ASN A 128 -25.97 11.28 14.37
N ASN A 129 -26.06 12.45 13.73
CA ASN A 129 -24.88 13.19 13.25
C ASN A 129 -23.93 13.60 14.36
N ALA A 130 -24.44 13.87 15.58
CA ALA A 130 -23.59 14.22 16.70
C ALA A 130 -22.65 13.08 17.09
N TYR A 131 -23.13 11.83 16.98
CA TYR A 131 -22.32 10.65 17.18
C TYR A 131 -21.28 10.46 16.07
N TYR A 132 -21.69 10.50 14.79
CA TYR A 132 -20.75 10.40 13.66
C TYR A 132 -19.72 11.52 13.64
N ALA A 133 -20.07 12.74 14.08
CA ALA A 133 -19.14 13.84 14.25
C ALA A 133 -18.03 13.51 15.28
N LYS A 134 -18.37 12.87 16.41
CA LYS A 134 -17.39 12.38 17.40
C LYS A 134 -16.51 11.28 16.81
N VAL A 135 -17.09 10.34 16.06
CA VAL A 135 -16.32 9.28 15.39
C VAL A 135 -15.36 9.86 14.36
N GLY A 136 -15.81 10.81 13.52
CA GLY A 136 -15.00 11.47 12.51
C GLY A 136 -14.04 12.55 13.04
N GLY A 137 -14.18 12.97 14.29
CA GLY A 137 -13.33 14.00 14.90
C GLY A 137 -13.58 15.41 14.35
N VAL A 138 -14.83 15.72 14.01
CA VAL A 138 -15.27 17.04 13.51
C VAL A 138 -16.38 17.62 14.39
N ALA A 139 -16.66 18.92 14.26
CA ALA A 139 -17.78 19.51 14.97
C ALA A 139 -19.12 18.94 14.45
N THR A 140 -20.15 18.85 15.30
CA THR A 140 -21.48 18.38 14.86
C THR A 140 -22.09 19.28 13.78
N SER A 141 -21.93 20.60 13.90
CA SER A 141 -22.37 21.56 12.88
C SER A 141 -21.64 21.35 11.55
N GLU A 142 -20.36 21.00 11.60
CA GLU A 142 -19.56 20.66 10.43
C GLU A 142 -20.07 19.36 9.78
N MET A 143 -20.28 18.30 10.55
CA MET A 143 -20.84 17.04 10.03
C MET A 143 -22.21 17.26 9.34
N ASN A 144 -23.09 18.07 9.94
CA ASN A 144 -24.37 18.42 9.32
C ASN A 144 -24.18 19.13 7.96
N ARG A 145 -23.22 20.06 7.89
CA ARG A 145 -22.91 20.77 6.64
C ARG A 145 -22.31 19.84 5.58
N LEU A 146 -21.41 18.96 5.98
CA LEU A 146 -20.79 17.96 5.10
C LEU A 146 -21.85 17.02 4.52
N GLU A 147 -22.78 16.53 5.36
CA GLU A 147 -23.90 15.68 4.93
C GLU A 147 -24.73 16.35 3.84
N LEU A 148 -25.22 17.56 4.11
CA LEU A 148 -26.06 18.30 3.17
C LEU A 148 -25.32 18.53 1.85
N GLU A 149 -24.09 19.05 1.91
CA GLU A 149 -23.31 19.31 0.70
C GLU A 149 -23.08 18.03 -0.11
N PHE A 150 -22.74 16.92 0.56
CA PHE A 150 -22.51 15.64 -0.11
C PHE A 150 -23.76 15.19 -0.86
N LEU A 151 -24.92 15.20 -0.19
CA LEU A 151 -26.21 14.81 -0.77
C LEU A 151 -26.60 15.67 -1.97
N PHE A 152 -26.41 17.00 -1.89
CA PHE A 152 -26.67 17.90 -3.01
C PHE A 152 -25.74 17.61 -4.20
N ARG A 153 -24.46 17.35 -3.96
CA ARG A 153 -23.50 17.09 -5.04
C ARG A 153 -23.75 15.78 -5.77
N ILE A 154 -24.25 14.74 -5.08
CA ILE A 154 -24.69 13.49 -5.72
C ILE A 154 -26.16 13.54 -6.18
N LYS A 155 -26.84 14.69 -6.05
CA LYS A 155 -28.25 14.90 -6.42
C LYS A 155 -29.20 13.87 -5.77
N PHE A 156 -28.93 13.53 -4.50
CA PHE A 156 -29.69 12.53 -3.72
C PHE A 156 -29.79 11.15 -4.38
N ARG A 157 -28.89 10.81 -5.32
CA ARG A 157 -28.81 9.48 -5.92
C ARG A 157 -28.14 8.53 -4.94
N LEU A 158 -28.90 8.07 -3.94
CA LEU A 158 -28.44 7.14 -2.89
C LEU A 158 -28.74 5.67 -3.22
N ASN A 159 -29.77 5.42 -4.04
CA ASN A 159 -30.11 4.06 -4.45
C ASN A 159 -28.93 3.42 -5.20
N VAL A 160 -28.56 2.21 -4.79
CA VAL A 160 -27.54 1.36 -5.42
C VAL A 160 -28.24 0.05 -5.73
N THR A 161 -28.26 -0.35 -7.00
CA THR A 161 -28.90 -1.62 -7.38
C THR A 161 -28.01 -2.79 -6.96
N THR A 162 -28.60 -3.97 -6.87
CA THR A 162 -27.84 -5.19 -6.56
C THR A 162 -26.73 -5.43 -7.60
N GLU A 163 -27.01 -5.17 -8.87
CA GLU A 163 -26.03 -5.33 -9.96
C GLU A 163 -24.84 -4.38 -9.76
N GLU A 164 -25.11 -3.09 -9.52
CA GLU A 164 -24.06 -2.11 -9.25
C GLU A 164 -23.25 -2.50 -8.01
N PHE A 165 -23.91 -2.85 -6.91
CA PHE A 165 -23.22 -3.29 -5.69
C PHE A 165 -22.28 -4.48 -5.96
N MET A 166 -22.77 -5.49 -6.69
CA MET A 166 -21.98 -6.69 -7.02
C MET A 166 -20.81 -6.39 -7.96
N GLU A 167 -20.96 -5.44 -8.89
CA GLU A 167 -19.86 -4.98 -9.75
C GLU A 167 -18.75 -4.34 -8.91
N TYR A 168 -19.10 -3.46 -7.97
CA TYR A 168 -18.12 -2.84 -7.07
C TYR A 168 -17.47 -3.83 -6.12
N CYS A 169 -18.21 -4.81 -5.59
CA CYS A 169 -17.62 -5.89 -4.81
C CYS A 169 -16.55 -6.65 -5.61
N LYS A 170 -16.84 -7.04 -6.86
CA LYS A 170 -15.87 -7.72 -7.73
C LYS A 170 -14.63 -6.86 -8.01
N LEU A 171 -14.82 -5.57 -8.27
CA LEU A 171 -13.70 -4.63 -8.47
C LEU A 171 -12.80 -4.56 -7.25
N LEU A 172 -13.38 -4.44 -6.06
CA LEU A 172 -12.65 -4.36 -4.80
C LEU A 172 -12.00 -5.70 -4.42
N GLU A 173 -12.62 -6.83 -4.74
CA GLU A 173 -12.01 -8.16 -4.56
C GLU A 173 -10.78 -8.34 -5.44
N ASN A 174 -10.85 -7.93 -6.70
CA ASN A 174 -9.70 -7.99 -7.61
C ASN A 174 -8.54 -7.12 -7.11
N GLU A 175 -8.83 -5.89 -6.68
CA GLU A 175 -7.83 -5.00 -6.09
C GLU A 175 -7.21 -5.58 -4.82
N LEU A 176 -8.02 -6.20 -3.96
CA LEU A 176 -7.54 -6.86 -2.76
C LEU A 176 -6.63 -8.05 -3.11
N TRP A 177 -6.98 -8.83 -4.13
CA TRP A 177 -6.15 -9.92 -4.63
C TRP A 177 -4.80 -9.41 -5.15
N THR A 178 -4.78 -8.32 -5.93
CA THR A 178 -3.54 -7.69 -6.42
C THR A 178 -2.64 -7.23 -5.27
N LEU A 179 -3.22 -6.67 -4.20
CA LEU A 179 -2.45 -6.28 -3.00
C LEU A 179 -1.80 -7.47 -2.31
N CYS A 180 -2.48 -8.63 -2.26
CA CYS A 180 -1.96 -9.86 -1.67
C CYS A 180 -0.87 -10.55 -2.51
N GLN A 181 -0.82 -10.31 -3.83
CA GLN A 181 0.20 -10.89 -4.71
C GLN A 181 1.50 -10.08 -4.78
N ALA A 182 1.46 -8.77 -4.48
CA ALA A 182 2.64 -7.91 -4.50
C ALA A 182 3.84 -8.40 -3.64
N PRO A 183 3.65 -9.04 -2.48
CA PRO A 183 4.76 -9.62 -1.72
C PRO A 183 5.31 -10.92 -2.33
N GLN A 184 4.51 -11.72 -3.03
CA GLN A 184 4.89 -13.09 -3.41
C GLN A 184 5.83 -13.15 -4.62
N GLU A 185 5.64 -12.28 -5.62
CA GLU A 185 6.57 -12.20 -6.76
C GLU A 185 7.95 -11.71 -6.31
N MET A 186 8.00 -10.69 -5.44
CA MET A 186 9.26 -10.17 -4.93
C MET A 186 9.97 -11.16 -3.98
N GLN A 187 9.20 -11.96 -3.24
CA GLN A 187 9.74 -13.00 -2.37
C GLN A 187 10.21 -14.24 -3.15
N TYR A 188 9.56 -14.59 -4.26
CA TYR A 188 10.06 -15.61 -5.20
C TYR A 188 11.34 -15.14 -5.91
N VAL A 189 11.39 -13.88 -6.37
CA VAL A 189 12.59 -13.29 -6.96
C VAL A 189 13.73 -13.22 -5.93
N MET A 190 13.47 -12.77 -4.69
CA MET A 190 14.49 -12.79 -3.63
C MET A 190 14.91 -14.22 -3.23
N ALA A 191 13.99 -15.17 -3.17
CA ALA A 191 14.32 -16.57 -2.87
C ALA A 191 15.14 -17.23 -3.98
N THR A 192 14.85 -16.92 -5.26
CA THR A 192 15.60 -17.43 -6.40
C THR A 192 16.98 -16.76 -6.54
N MET A 193 17.09 -15.46 -6.26
CA MET A 193 18.38 -14.76 -6.20
C MET A 193 19.27 -15.27 -5.06
N ALA A 194 18.70 -15.49 -3.87
CA ALA A 194 19.44 -16.08 -2.74
C ALA A 194 19.89 -17.52 -3.02
N ALA A 195 19.08 -18.33 -3.69
CA ALA A 195 19.46 -19.68 -4.10
C ALA A 195 20.63 -19.68 -5.12
N GLN A 196 20.68 -18.69 -6.02
CA GLN A 196 21.79 -18.52 -6.95
C GLN A 196 23.10 -18.11 -6.25
N GLU A 197 23.06 -17.22 -5.26
CA GLU A 197 24.25 -16.81 -4.50
C GLU A 197 24.89 -17.99 -3.75
N VAL A 198 24.08 -18.82 -3.10
CA VAL A 198 24.57 -20.04 -2.42
C VAL A 198 25.21 -21.00 -3.43
N GLN A 199 24.61 -21.16 -4.62
CA GLN A 199 25.17 -22.00 -5.67
C GLN A 199 26.51 -21.43 -6.20
N ILE A 200 26.62 -20.13 -6.43
CA ILE A 200 27.88 -19.47 -6.86
C ILE A 200 28.96 -19.64 -5.79
N GLN A 201 28.63 -19.47 -4.51
CA GLN A 201 29.57 -19.67 -3.40
C GLN A 201 30.04 -21.13 -3.28
N GLN A 202 29.13 -22.08 -3.51
CA GLN A 202 29.46 -23.50 -3.44
C GLN A 202 30.37 -23.94 -4.60
N TYR A 203 30.18 -23.39 -5.80
CA TYR A 203 31.08 -23.57 -6.93
C TYR A 203 32.45 -22.90 -6.68
N ALA A 204 32.47 -21.67 -6.17
CA ALA A 204 33.71 -20.98 -5.84
C ALA A 204 34.52 -21.70 -4.75
N TYR A 205 33.86 -22.28 -3.76
CA TYR A 205 34.51 -23.10 -2.74
C TYR A 205 35.01 -24.43 -3.31
N GLY A 206 34.25 -25.09 -4.18
CA GLY A 206 34.67 -26.31 -4.88
C GLY A 206 35.92 -26.10 -5.73
N ASP A 207 35.99 -24.99 -6.47
CA ASP A 207 37.17 -24.63 -7.26
C ASP A 207 38.40 -24.34 -6.39
N TYR A 208 38.22 -23.66 -5.26
CA TYR A 208 39.31 -23.40 -4.30
C TYR A 208 39.86 -24.69 -3.70
N VAL A 209 38.99 -25.62 -3.28
CA VAL A 209 39.40 -26.90 -2.69
C VAL A 209 40.10 -27.79 -3.73
N ASN A 210 39.61 -27.80 -4.97
CA ASN A 210 40.25 -28.53 -6.07
C ASN A 210 41.62 -27.92 -6.44
N ALA A 211 41.73 -26.60 -6.52
CA ALA A 211 42.99 -25.91 -6.75
C ALA A 211 44.00 -26.15 -5.61
N ALA A 212 43.55 -26.13 -4.35
CA ALA A 212 44.39 -26.43 -3.18
C ALA A 212 44.84 -27.90 -3.16
N ALA A 213 43.98 -28.84 -3.56
CA ALA A 213 44.34 -30.25 -3.71
C ALA A 213 45.37 -30.46 -4.83
N MET A 214 45.20 -29.77 -5.97
CA MET A 214 46.15 -29.78 -7.09
C MET A 214 47.52 -29.22 -6.68
N ASN A 215 47.54 -28.11 -5.93
CA ASN A 215 48.77 -27.52 -5.40
C ASN A 215 49.45 -28.45 -4.39
N LYS A 216 48.69 -29.17 -3.57
CA LYS A 216 49.22 -30.13 -2.60
C LYS A 216 49.88 -31.33 -3.28
N VAL A 217 49.30 -31.81 -4.39
CA VAL A 217 49.89 -32.88 -5.22
C VAL A 217 51.19 -32.41 -5.89
N LEU A 218 51.23 -31.16 -6.38
CA LEU A 218 52.45 -30.58 -6.97
C LEU A 218 53.56 -30.35 -5.93
N THR A 219 53.23 -30.03 -4.67
CA THR A 219 54.21 -29.84 -3.59
C THR A 219 54.73 -31.14 -2.96
N SER A 220 54.12 -32.30 -3.24
CA SER A 220 54.60 -33.60 -2.75
C SER A 220 55.64 -34.27 -3.66
N SER A 221 55.94 -33.66 -4.81
CA SER A 221 56.91 -34.17 -5.77
C SER A 221 57.74 -33.01 -6.33
N GLY A 222 58.79 -32.61 -5.59
CA GLY A 222 59.79 -31.68 -6.10
C GLY A 222 60.52 -30.92 -5.00
N ASP A 223 61.76 -31.34 -4.75
CA ASP A 223 62.74 -30.65 -3.91
C ASP A 223 62.80 -29.14 -4.19
N ALA A 224 62.87 -28.36 -3.12
CA ALA A 224 62.96 -26.91 -3.15
C ALA A 224 64.31 -26.45 -3.76
N VAL A 225 64.27 -25.90 -4.98
CA VAL A 225 65.25 -24.93 -5.47
C VAL A 225 64.51 -23.88 -6.30
N GLN A 226 64.12 -22.76 -5.67
CA GLN A 226 63.68 -21.57 -6.41
C GLN A 226 64.92 -20.82 -6.89
N THR A 227 65.10 -20.73 -8.20
CA THR A 227 66.19 -19.97 -8.81
C THR A 227 65.93 -18.45 -8.72
N PRO A 228 66.99 -17.62 -8.65
CA PRO A 228 66.87 -16.17 -8.45
C PRO A 228 66.04 -15.41 -9.52
N GLU A 229 65.85 -16.00 -10.70
CA GLU A 229 65.09 -15.41 -11.81
C GLU A 229 63.57 -15.37 -11.56
N GLN A 230 63.01 -16.36 -10.84
CA GLN A 230 61.57 -16.44 -10.56
C GLN A 230 61.11 -15.38 -9.53
N ARG A 231 62.04 -14.84 -8.74
CA ARG A 231 61.79 -13.75 -7.78
C ARG A 231 61.70 -12.37 -8.44
N ALA A 232 62.21 -12.24 -9.68
CA ALA A 232 62.19 -10.99 -10.43
C ALA A 232 60.86 -10.78 -11.18
N GLU A 233 60.15 -11.86 -11.52
CA GLU A 233 58.93 -11.80 -12.32
C GLU A 233 57.68 -11.43 -11.50
N LEU A 234 57.67 -11.81 -10.22
CA LEU A 234 56.65 -11.39 -9.23
C LEU A 234 56.66 -9.88 -8.93
N ARG A 235 57.72 -9.15 -9.31
CA ARG A 235 57.78 -7.68 -9.19
C ARG A 235 57.19 -6.93 -10.38
N ARG A 236 56.87 -7.61 -11.49
CA ARG A 236 56.30 -6.96 -12.69
C ARG A 236 54.78 -6.85 -12.67
N TYR A 237 54.08 -7.57 -11.79
CA TYR A 237 52.62 -7.55 -11.69
C TYR A 237 52.07 -6.83 -10.45
N ALA A 238 52.92 -6.18 -9.66
CA ALA A 238 52.45 -5.30 -8.60
C ALA A 238 51.94 -3.99 -9.23
N SER A 239 50.62 -3.90 -9.40
CA SER A 239 49.91 -2.66 -9.71
C SER A 239 50.24 -1.59 -8.63
N PRO A 240 50.45 -0.31 -9.00
CA PRO A 240 50.85 0.75 -8.06
C PRO A 240 49.87 1.10 -6.92
N GLN A 241 48.73 0.42 -6.78
CA GLN A 241 47.71 0.78 -5.79
C GLN A 241 47.80 0.03 -4.45
N ASP A 242 48.64 -1.01 -4.32
CA ASP A 242 48.77 -1.78 -3.06
C ASP A 242 49.90 -1.31 -2.12
N ILE A 243 50.50 -0.13 -2.38
CA ILE A 243 51.62 0.39 -1.56
C ILE A 243 51.15 1.07 -0.26
N CYS A 244 49.85 1.29 -0.02
CA CYS A 244 49.39 2.05 1.15
C CYS A 244 49.12 1.26 2.45
N LEU A 245 49.38 -0.05 2.53
CA LEU A 245 48.97 -0.85 3.71
C LEU A 245 50.10 -1.49 4.54
N VAL A 246 51.37 -1.14 4.31
CA VAL A 246 52.48 -1.59 5.19
C VAL A 246 53.23 -0.39 5.78
N ALA A 247 52.47 0.57 6.31
CA ALA A 247 53.00 1.66 7.14
C ALA A 247 51.98 2.07 8.21
N ALA A 248 51.50 1.14 9.03
CA ALA A 248 50.99 1.43 10.38
C ALA A 248 50.86 0.14 11.20
N SER A 249 51.71 0.05 12.22
CA SER A 249 51.68 -0.87 13.38
C SER A 249 52.20 -2.28 13.19
#